data_AF-A0A5N9AYT8-F1
#
_entry.id   AF-A0A5N9AYT8-F1
#
_cell.length_a   1.000
_cell.length_b   1.000
_cell.length_c   1.000
_cell.angle_alpha   90.00
_cell.angle_beta   90.00
_cell.angle_gamma   90.00
#
_symmetry.space_group_name_H-M   'P 1'
#
loop_
_entity.id
_entity.type
_entity.pdbx_description
1 polymer ?
#
loop_
_entity_poly.entity_id
_entity_poly.type
_entity_poly.pdbx_seq_one_letter_code
_entity_poly.pdbx_strand_id
1 'polypeptide(L)'
;MYWVTEGNGPIVIILHGLEGNSSSNNVKAMFGVFSRIGWNGVLLLNRNCGGFSNRLQRTYHAGETGDLDFVVNLVKTRFPNIPVMCYGYSLGGNTLLKWLG
;
A
#
# COMPACT_ATOMS: atom_id res chain seq x y z
N MET A 1 -1.48 -8.13 2.49
CA MET A 1 -2.09 -6.78 2.63
C MET A 1 -2.56 -6.62 4.05
N TYR A 2 -2.48 -5.40 4.60
CA TYR A 2 -3.04 -5.05 5.91
C TYR A 2 -4.04 -3.90 5.72
N TRP A 3 -5.24 -4.02 6.28
CA TRP A 3 -6.36 -3.12 6.02
C TRP A 3 -6.82 -2.43 7.30
N VAL A 4 -7.15 -1.14 7.19
CA VAL A 4 -7.89 -0.37 8.20
C VAL A 4 -9.03 0.31 7.46
N THR A 5 -10.25 -0.16 7.67
CA THR A 5 -11.45 0.29 6.95
C THR A 5 -12.59 0.64 7.91
N GLU A 6 -12.27 1.46 8.91
CA GLU A 6 -13.21 1.88 9.97
C GLU A 6 -13.77 3.30 9.73
N GLY A 7 -13.23 4.02 8.74
CA GLY A 7 -13.62 5.37 8.39
C GLY A 7 -14.60 5.43 7.21
N ASN A 8 -15.13 6.62 6.94
CA ASN A 8 -16.03 6.89 5.83
C ASN A 8 -15.37 7.70 4.69
N GLY A 9 -14.08 8.04 4.84
CA GLY A 9 -13.31 8.79 3.85
C GLY A 9 -12.68 7.93 2.74
N PRO A 10 -11.82 8.55 1.91
CA PRO A 10 -11.04 7.86 0.88
C PRO A 10 -10.24 6.66 1.41
N ILE A 11 -9.91 5.72 0.52
CA ILE A 11 -8.98 4.64 0.80
C ILE A 11 -7.60 5.02 0.26
N VAL A 12 -6.60 5.04 1.14
CA VAL A 12 -5.21 5.29 0.76
C VAL A 12 -4.40 3.99 0.71
N ILE A 13 -3.83 3.68 -0.44
CA ILE A 13 -2.90 2.56 -0.63
C ILE A 13 -1.49 3.02 -0.24
N ILE A 14 -0.92 2.42 0.80
CA ILE A 14 0.43 2.68 1.30
C ILE A 14 1.41 1.70 0.67
N LEU A 15 2.48 2.24 0.07
CA LEU A 15 3.68 1.53 -0.34
C LEU A 15 4.84 1.87 0.61
N HIS A 16 5.33 0.86 1.32
CA HIS A 16 6.46 1.02 2.24
C HIS A 16 7.82 1.06 1.50
N GLY A 17 8.87 1.46 2.21
CA GLY A 17 10.25 1.46 1.69
C GLY A 17 10.87 0.06 1.61
N LEU A 18 12.13 -0.05 1.23
CA LEU A 18 12.85 -1.34 1.22
C LEU A 18 12.76 -2.01 2.60
N GLU A 19 12.38 -3.29 2.63
CA GLU A 19 12.21 -4.10 3.85
C GLU A 19 11.22 -3.55 4.89
N GLY A 20 10.40 -2.56 4.52
CA GLY A 20 9.35 -2.02 5.39
C GLY A 20 8.21 -2.99 5.64
N ASN A 21 7.36 -2.68 6.62
CA ASN A 21 6.15 -3.45 6.94
C ASN A 21 5.18 -2.58 7.78
N SER A 22 4.16 -3.19 8.38
CA SER A 22 3.17 -2.48 9.22
C SER A 22 3.79 -1.81 10.46
N SER A 23 4.96 -2.28 10.91
CA SER A 23 5.65 -1.72 12.08
C SER A 23 6.51 -0.49 11.75
N SER A 24 6.75 -0.20 10.47
CA SER A 24 7.59 0.92 10.02
C SER A 24 7.00 2.27 10.44
N ASN A 25 7.85 3.19 10.91
CA ASN A 25 7.42 4.48 11.48
C ASN A 25 6.57 5.31 10.51
N ASN A 26 6.94 5.38 9.23
CA ASN A 26 6.17 6.11 8.22
C ASN A 26 4.77 5.50 8.02
N VAL A 27 4.67 4.17 8.05
CA VAL A 27 3.40 3.44 7.89
C VAL A 27 2.50 3.68 9.11
N LYS A 28 3.03 3.52 10.32
CA LYS A 28 2.30 3.81 11.57
C LYS A 28 1.82 5.25 11.62
N ALA A 29 2.68 6.20 11.24
CA ALA A 29 2.34 7.61 11.24
C ALA A 29 1.16 7.90 10.29
N MET A 30 1.17 7.32 9.08
CA MET A 30 0.08 7.50 8.12
C MET A 30 -1.23 6.87 8.59
N PHE A 31 -1.22 5.63 9.09
CA PHE A 31 -2.43 5.04 9.67
C PHE A 31 -2.96 5.86 10.87
N GLY A 32 -2.07 6.42 11.69
CA GLY A 32 -2.46 7.33 12.77
C GLY A 32 -3.10 8.62 12.27
N VAL A 33 -2.66 9.17 11.14
CA VAL A 33 -3.32 10.31 10.48
C VAL A 33 -4.69 9.88 9.96
N PHE A 34 -4.78 8.77 9.22
CA PHE A 34 -6.03 8.30 8.62
C PHE A 34 -7.12 8.06 9.67
N SER A 35 -6.77 7.41 10.78
CA SER A 35 -7.68 7.21 11.91
C SER A 35 -8.22 8.53 12.45
N ARG A 36 -7.37 9.55 12.64
CA ARG A 36 -7.79 10.87 13.16
C ARG A 36 -8.71 11.64 12.21
N ILE A 37 -8.56 11.46 10.89
CA ILE A 37 -9.36 12.18 9.89
C ILE A 37 -10.52 11.35 9.32
N GLY A 38 -10.76 10.14 9.87
CA GLY A 38 -11.82 9.24 9.43
C GLY A 38 -11.61 8.65 8.04
N TRP A 39 -10.35 8.51 7.60
CA TRP A 39 -9.98 7.92 6.32
C TRP A 39 -9.62 6.44 6.47
N ASN A 40 -9.65 5.74 5.35
CA ASN A 40 -9.35 4.33 5.24
C ASN A 40 -7.95 4.11 4.67
N GLY A 41 -7.33 2.97 4.97
CA GLY A 41 -5.99 2.65 4.51
C GLY A 41 -5.79 1.18 4.21
N VAL A 42 -4.94 0.90 3.23
CA VAL A 42 -4.43 -0.44 2.94
C VAL A 42 -2.93 -0.38 2.73
N LEU A 43 -2.19 -1.23 3.44
CA LEU A 43 -0.78 -1.44 3.23
C LEU A 43 -0.55 -2.58 2.26
N LEU A 44 0.08 -2.27 1.13
CA LEU A 44 0.72 -3.27 0.28
C LEU A 44 2.01 -3.73 0.98
N LEU A 45 2.02 -4.97 1.46
CA LEU A 45 3.23 -5.63 1.96
C LEU A 45 3.95 -6.23 0.77
N ASN A 46 5.16 -5.75 0.50
CA ASN A 46 6.02 -6.32 -0.52
C ASN A 46 6.33 -7.79 -0.22
N ARG A 47 6.71 -8.52 -1.26
CA ARG A 47 7.05 -9.95 -1.15
C ARG A 47 8.16 -10.15 -0.11
N ASN A 48 7.98 -11.15 0.76
CA ASN A 48 8.82 -11.46 1.94
C ASN A 48 8.73 -10.46 3.11
N CYS A 49 7.98 -9.35 3.00
CA CYS A 49 7.88 -8.35 4.08
C CYS A 49 6.69 -8.58 5.03
N GLY A 50 5.85 -9.59 4.77
CA GLY A 50 4.65 -9.91 5.55
C GLY A 50 4.81 -11.05 6.55
N GLY A 51 6.04 -11.52 6.81
CA GLY A 51 6.30 -12.68 7.69
C GLY A 51 6.09 -14.05 7.04
N PHE A 52 5.81 -14.08 5.73
CA PHE A 52 5.67 -15.31 4.95
C PHE A 52 6.62 -15.30 3.76
N SER A 53 7.26 -16.44 3.52
CA SER A 53 8.14 -16.63 2.37
C SER A 53 7.34 -16.64 1.06
N ASN A 54 7.86 -15.91 0.08
CA ASN A 54 7.32 -15.88 -1.27
C ASN A 54 7.53 -17.22 -1.97
N ARG A 55 6.45 -17.76 -2.55
CA ARG A 55 6.40 -19.10 -3.15
C ARG A 55 6.87 -19.17 -4.61
N LEU A 56 7.05 -18.02 -5.24
CA LEU A 56 7.43 -17.89 -6.66
C LEU A 56 8.80 -17.21 -6.77
N GLN A 57 9.53 -17.42 -7.86
CA GLN A 57 10.75 -16.66 -8.18
C GLN A 57 10.42 -15.26 -8.73
N ARG A 58 9.55 -14.51 -8.03
CA ARG A 58 9.21 -13.12 -8.35
C ARG A 58 9.49 -12.25 -7.15
N THR A 59 10.39 -11.30 -7.26
CA THR A 59 10.77 -10.38 -6.18
C THR A 59 10.09 -9.02 -6.35
N TYR A 60 10.29 -8.10 -5.41
CA TYR A 60 9.94 -6.69 -5.57
C TYR A 60 11.21 -5.86 -5.78
N HIS A 61 11.09 -4.76 -6.51
CA HIS A 61 12.15 -3.76 -6.70
C HIS A 61 11.51 -2.43 -7.15
N ALA A 62 12.32 -1.38 -7.30
CA ALA A 62 11.84 -0.03 -7.64
C ALA A 62 11.05 0.07 -8.97
N GLY A 63 11.22 -0.92 -9.85
CA GLY A 63 10.57 -0.99 -11.16
C GLY A 63 9.45 -2.03 -11.25
N GLU A 64 9.19 -2.79 -10.18
CA GLU A 64 8.09 -3.74 -10.15
C GLU A 64 6.81 -2.97 -9.80
N THR A 65 5.85 -2.93 -10.72
CA THR A 65 4.61 -2.17 -10.55
C THR A 65 3.37 -3.06 -10.57
N GLY A 66 3.52 -4.35 -10.89
CA GLY A 66 2.39 -5.27 -11.05
C GLY A 66 1.68 -5.57 -9.74
N ASP A 67 2.41 -5.65 -8.62
CA ASP A 67 1.76 -5.84 -7.32
C ASP A 67 0.96 -4.58 -6.89
N LEU A 68 1.42 -3.37 -7.24
CA LEU A 68 0.64 -2.14 -7.02
C LEU A 68 -0.60 -2.11 -7.91
N ASP A 69 -0.46 -2.38 -9.21
CA ASP A 69 -1.57 -2.37 -10.17
C ASP A 69 -2.69 -3.33 -9.75
N PHE A 70 -2.31 -4.54 -9.33
CA PHE A 70 -3.23 -5.52 -8.78
C PHE A 70 -4.01 -4.96 -7.57
N VAL A 71 -3.34 -4.33 -6.61
CA VAL A 71 -3.99 -3.78 -5.42
C VAL A 71 -4.90 -2.61 -5.76
N VAL A 72 -4.50 -1.71 -6.67
CA VAL A 72 -5.34 -0.60 -7.12
C VAL A 72 -6.65 -1.13 -7.71
N ASN A 73 -6.56 -2.10 -8.61
CA ASN A 73 -7.73 -2.72 -9.23
C ASN A 73 -8.60 -3.46 -8.21
N LEU A 74 -7.99 -4.18 -7.26
CA LEU A 74 -8.70 -4.84 -6.17
C LEU A 74 -9.48 -3.82 -5.30
N VAL A 75 -8.86 -2.71 -4.91
CA VAL A 75 -9.49 -1.67 -4.10
C VAL A 75 -10.66 -1.04 -4.85
N LYS A 76 -10.47 -0.65 -6.10
CA LYS A 76 -11.52 -0.08 -6.95
C LYS A 76 -12.70 -1.04 -7.13
N THR A 77 -12.43 -2.34 -7.26
CA THR A 77 -13.47 -3.36 -7.42
C THR A 77 -14.26 -3.56 -6.13
N ARG A 78 -13.57 -3.60 -4.98
CA ARG A 78 -14.20 -3.82 -3.68
C ARG A 78 -14.95 -2.59 -3.15
N PHE A 79 -14.52 -1.40 -3.54
CA PHE A 79 -15.05 -0.12 -3.07
C PHE A 79 -15.30 0.84 -4.25
N PRO A 80 -16.25 0.53 -5.15
CA PRO A 80 -16.41 1.23 -6.43
C PRO A 80 -16.76 2.72 -6.30
N ASN A 81 -17.37 3.12 -5.18
CA ASN A 81 -17.83 4.48 -4.94
C ASN A 81 -16.93 5.27 -3.98
N ILE A 82 -15.81 4.70 -3.54
CA ILE A 82 -14.90 5.36 -2.59
C ILE A 82 -13.66 5.86 -3.35
N PRO A 83 -13.27 7.14 -3.21
CA PRO A 83 -12.05 7.64 -3.82
C PRO A 83 -10.81 6.85 -3.37
N VAL A 84 -9.94 6.54 -4.33
CA VAL A 84 -8.68 5.81 -4.08
C VAL A 84 -7.50 6.75 -4.24
N MET A 85 -6.60 6.76 -3.26
CA MET A 85 -5.36 7.52 -3.27
C MET A 85 -4.17 6.58 -3.05
N CYS A 86 -2.97 7.01 -3.43
CA CYS A 86 -1.74 6.26 -3.19
C CYS A 86 -0.73 7.13 -2.42
N TYR A 87 0.00 6.50 -1.50
CA TYR A 87 1.10 7.09 -0.76
C TYR A 87 2.30 6.15 -0.84
N GLY A 88 3.43 6.64 -1.35
CA GLY A 88 4.67 5.87 -1.46
C GLY A 88 5.83 6.56 -0.73
N TYR A 89 6.61 5.78 0.02
CA TYR A 89 7.81 6.26 0.72
C TYR A 89 9.07 5.52 0.26
N SER A 90 10.16 6.25 0.03
CA SER A 90 11.46 5.71 -0.39
C SER A 90 11.31 4.80 -1.64
N LEU A 91 11.62 3.50 -1.54
CA LEU A 91 11.40 2.53 -2.63
C LEU A 91 9.95 2.54 -3.13
N GLY A 92 8.97 2.58 -2.21
CA GLY A 92 7.56 2.65 -2.56
C GLY A 92 7.19 3.92 -3.33
N GLY A 93 7.92 5.02 -3.10
CA GLY A 93 7.78 6.26 -3.88
C GLY A 93 8.27 6.08 -5.33
N ASN A 94 9.39 5.40 -5.52
CA ASN A 94 9.88 5.05 -6.87
C ASN A 94 8.89 4.15 -7.61
N THR A 95 8.42 3.08 -6.96
CA THR A 95 7.42 2.18 -7.53
C THR A 95 6.14 2.94 -7.91
N LEU A 96 5.66 3.84 -7.05
CA LEU A 96 4.47 4.64 -7.33
C LEU A 96 4.66 5.56 -8.54
N LEU A 97 5.77 6.31 -8.59
CA LEU A 97 6.05 7.20 -9.72
C LEU A 97 6.17 6.42 -11.02
N LYS A 98 6.87 5.27 -11.00
CA LYS A 98 7.00 4.42 -12.18
C LYS A 98 5.68 3.82 -12.66
N TRP A 99 4.75 3.56 -11.74
CA TRP A 99 3.40 3.09 -12.09
C TRP A 99 2.53 4.19 -12.70
N LEU A 100 2.73 5.46 -12.31
CA LEU A 100 1.97 6.60 -12.83
C LEU A 100 2.34 7.01 -14.26
N GLY A 101 3.54 6.64 -14.75
CA GLY A 101 4.01 6.94 -16.10
C GLY A 101 5.38 7.60 -16.10
#